data_AF-A0A9J6P9X3-F1
#
_entry.id   AF-A0A9J6P9X3-F1
#
_cell.length_a   1.000
_cell.length_b   1.000
_cell.length_c   1.000
_cell.angle_alpha   90.00
_cell.angle_beta   90.00
_cell.angle_gamma   90.00
#
_symmetry.space_group_name_H-M   'P 1'
#
loop_
_entity.id
_entity.type
_entity.pdbx_description
1 polymer ?
#
loop_
_entity_poly.entity_id
_entity_poly.type
_entity_poly.pdbx_seq_one_letter_code
_entity_poly.pdbx_strand_id
1 'polypeptide(L)'
;MTTPQPFPLHAGVDRSSGTEFDMRLAETLDLARVTAALGSHLPGEVVAALLRSPRLRTRTLALIFQDRMGPASDDWLKNPIVACLLDGPATRRRLAGLCGAMMHARTIRMVVDARALRDMIARLDLSHAMLRFALKEGNATPAGIALSQGCDPVEDILASGWQVLATWRERVPRGLAGRLSLVFPEGHAFNNPGDPAVGARAPDVAGRAAGFLQTAAESPPPPPASAIPAAAASGVAADGEGAGAGAGPAP
;
A
#
# COMPACT_ATOMS: atom_id res chain seq x y z
N MET A 1 16.39 56.23 0.75
CA MET A 1 15.24 55.45 0.29
C MET A 1 15.75 54.42 -0.71
N THR A 2 16.01 53.21 -0.26
CA THR A 2 16.50 52.09 -1.07
C THR A 2 15.30 51.46 -1.79
N THR A 3 15.31 51.52 -3.12
CA THR A 3 14.34 50.83 -3.97
C THR A 3 14.49 49.32 -3.78
N PRO A 4 13.39 48.57 -3.54
CA PRO A 4 13.47 47.12 -3.49
C PRO A 4 13.81 46.59 -4.88
N GLN A 5 14.95 45.90 -4.97
CA GLN A 5 15.37 45.17 -6.16
C GLN A 5 14.32 44.08 -6.48
N PRO A 6 13.81 44.01 -7.72
CA PRO A 6 12.91 42.94 -8.12
C PRO A 6 13.64 41.60 -8.05
N PHE A 7 13.04 40.62 -7.36
CA PHE A 7 13.52 39.24 -7.36
C PHE A 7 13.70 38.76 -8.81
N PRO A 8 14.88 38.29 -9.22
CA PRO A 8 15.06 37.71 -10.52
C PRO A 8 14.30 36.37 -10.55
N LEU A 9 13.10 36.39 -11.13
CA LEU A 9 12.44 35.17 -11.58
C LEU A 9 13.32 34.56 -12.66
N HIS A 10 14.15 33.58 -12.30
CA HIS A 10 14.91 32.78 -13.26
C HIS A 10 13.93 32.14 -14.25
N ALA A 11 13.86 32.73 -15.44
CA ALA A 11 13.18 32.19 -16.60
C ALA A 11 13.97 30.98 -17.12
N GLY A 12 13.80 29.84 -16.45
CA GLY A 12 14.44 28.58 -16.82
C GLY A 12 13.72 27.35 -16.28
N VAL A 13 12.51 27.49 -15.71
CA VAL A 13 11.67 26.34 -15.40
C VAL A 13 11.00 25.91 -16.69
N ASP A 14 11.62 24.93 -17.34
CA ASP A 14 11.12 24.27 -18.53
C ASP A 14 9.65 23.88 -18.32
N ARG A 15 8.76 24.37 -19.20
CA ARG A 15 7.30 24.35 -18.96
C ARG A 15 6.66 22.98 -19.19
N SER A 16 7.46 21.95 -19.44
CA SER A 16 7.02 20.61 -19.86
C SER A 16 7.62 19.43 -19.09
N SER A 17 8.48 19.65 -18.09
CA SER A 17 9.27 18.55 -17.47
C SER A 17 8.79 18.12 -16.08
N GLY A 18 7.47 18.10 -15.85
CA GLY A 18 6.95 17.33 -14.73
C GLY A 18 7.18 15.85 -15.02
N THR A 19 8.03 15.20 -14.22
CA THR A 19 8.22 13.74 -14.32
C THR A 19 6.88 13.03 -14.10
N GLU A 20 6.68 11.84 -14.66
CA GLU A 20 5.48 11.03 -14.35
C GLU A 20 5.35 10.82 -12.85
N PHE A 21 6.49 10.66 -12.18
CA PHE A 21 6.59 10.62 -10.73
C PHE A 21 5.93 11.85 -10.05
N ASP A 22 6.24 13.06 -10.49
CA ASP A 22 5.69 14.29 -9.90
C ASP A 22 4.17 14.38 -10.08
N MET A 23 3.67 13.94 -11.24
CA MET A 23 2.24 13.93 -11.53
C MET A 23 1.49 12.93 -10.63
N ARG A 24 1.98 11.69 -10.52
CA ARG A 24 1.39 10.68 -9.63
C ARG A 24 1.51 11.06 -8.15
N LEU A 25 2.62 11.68 -7.77
CA LEU A 25 2.79 12.21 -6.43
C LEU A 25 1.73 13.25 -6.12
N ALA A 26 1.49 14.22 -7.02
CA ALA A 26 0.50 15.29 -6.85
C ALA A 26 -0.92 14.79 -6.58
N GLU A 27 -1.31 13.71 -7.24
CA GLU A 27 -2.63 13.09 -7.10
C GLU A 27 -2.83 12.39 -5.76
N THR A 28 -1.73 12.09 -5.09
CA THR A 28 -1.71 11.23 -3.92
C THR A 28 -1.17 11.90 -2.66
N LEU A 29 -0.88 13.20 -2.75
CA LEU A 29 -0.43 14.05 -1.65
C LEU A 29 -1.45 14.10 -0.51
N ASP A 30 -0.95 14.02 0.71
CA ASP A 30 -1.71 14.42 1.90
C ASP A 30 -1.70 15.94 2.01
N LEU A 31 -2.86 16.55 1.81
CA LEU A 31 -3.03 18.01 1.83
C LEU A 31 -2.57 18.63 3.16
N ALA A 32 -2.77 17.94 4.28
CA ALA A 32 -2.39 18.44 5.59
C ALA A 32 -0.85 18.53 5.70
N ARG A 33 -0.13 17.51 5.18
CA ARG A 33 1.34 17.52 5.07
C ARG A 33 1.86 18.57 4.11
N VAL A 34 1.22 18.76 2.96
CA VAL A 34 1.61 19.82 2.02
C VAL A 34 1.46 21.19 2.65
N THR A 35 0.34 21.41 3.36
CA THR A 35 0.09 22.67 4.09
C THR A 35 1.12 22.88 5.18
N ALA A 36 1.45 21.84 5.95
CA ALA A 36 2.51 21.90 6.96
C ALA A 36 3.90 22.18 6.34
N ALA A 37 4.21 21.58 5.18
CA ALA A 37 5.48 21.75 4.49
C ALA A 37 5.68 23.17 3.92
N LEU A 38 4.60 23.82 3.49
CA LEU A 38 4.59 25.21 3.02
C LEU A 38 4.71 26.23 4.16
N GLY A 39 4.69 25.77 5.42
CA GLY A 39 4.59 26.63 6.59
C GLY A 39 3.21 27.28 6.66
N SER A 40 2.82 27.80 7.82
CA SER A 40 1.53 28.47 8.08
C SER A 40 1.24 29.71 7.21
N HIS A 41 2.00 29.93 6.14
CA HIS A 41 1.91 31.05 5.21
C HIS A 41 0.73 30.94 4.25
N LEU A 42 0.19 29.73 4.03
CA LEU A 42 -0.98 29.52 3.17
C LEU A 42 -2.04 28.68 3.90
N PRO A 43 -3.32 29.12 3.91
CA PRO A 43 -4.42 28.27 4.37
C PRO A 43 -4.51 26.99 3.54
N GLY A 44 -4.81 25.85 4.17
CA GLY A 44 -4.91 24.57 3.49
C GLY A 44 -5.94 24.56 2.34
N GLU A 45 -6.99 25.39 2.45
CA GLU A 45 -7.98 25.58 1.38
C GLU A 45 -7.37 26.20 0.12
N VAL A 46 -6.44 27.15 0.28
CA VAL A 46 -5.73 27.78 -0.84
C VAL A 46 -4.77 26.77 -1.47
N VAL A 47 -4.04 26.00 -0.66
CA VAL A 47 -3.17 24.92 -1.15
C VAL A 47 -3.99 23.90 -1.95
N ALA A 48 -5.16 23.50 -1.43
CA ALA A 48 -6.06 22.59 -2.13
C ALA A 48 -6.55 23.18 -3.46
N ALA A 49 -6.94 24.45 -3.48
CA ALA A 49 -7.38 25.13 -4.69
C ALA A 49 -6.26 25.20 -5.75
N LEU A 50 -5.02 25.48 -5.33
CA LEU A 50 -3.85 25.50 -6.20
C LEU A 50 -3.55 24.11 -6.79
N LEU A 51 -3.61 23.05 -5.97
CA LEU A 51 -3.38 21.67 -6.40
C LEU A 51 -4.51 21.11 -7.28
N ARG A 52 -5.74 21.62 -7.16
CA ARG A 52 -6.86 21.24 -8.06
C ARG A 52 -6.79 21.94 -9.41
N SER A 53 -6.15 23.11 -9.50
CA SER A 53 -6.00 23.85 -10.76
C SER A 53 -4.89 23.23 -11.62
N PRO A 54 -5.19 22.64 -12.79
CA PRO A 54 -4.17 21.99 -13.63
C PRO A 54 -3.04 22.95 -14.06
N ARG A 55 -3.39 24.23 -14.27
CA ARG A 55 -2.44 25.28 -14.66
C ARG A 55 -1.47 25.66 -13.53
N LEU A 56 -1.91 25.54 -12.28
CA LEU A 56 -1.13 25.96 -11.11
C LEU A 56 -0.47 24.78 -10.42
N ARG A 57 -1.03 23.57 -10.52
CA ARG A 57 -0.52 22.33 -9.92
C ARG A 57 0.97 22.16 -10.18
N THR A 58 1.42 22.17 -11.44
CA THR A 58 2.84 21.97 -11.77
C THR A 58 3.73 23.04 -11.15
N ARG A 59 3.29 24.30 -11.11
CA ARG A 59 4.05 25.40 -10.48
C ARG A 59 4.10 25.28 -8.96
N THR A 60 2.98 24.92 -8.34
CA THR A 60 2.90 24.70 -6.89
C THR A 60 3.80 23.54 -6.47
N LEU A 61 3.79 22.43 -7.21
CA LEU A 61 4.69 21.30 -6.99
C LEU A 61 6.15 21.69 -7.23
N ALA A 62 6.44 22.43 -8.31
CA ALA A 62 7.80 22.91 -8.56
C ALA A 62 8.30 23.76 -7.40
N LEU A 63 7.49 24.67 -6.85
CA LEU A 63 7.85 25.46 -5.67
C LEU A 63 8.08 24.60 -4.42
N ILE A 64 7.23 23.59 -4.19
CA ILE A 64 7.40 22.65 -3.06
C ILE A 64 8.70 21.84 -3.20
N PHE A 65 9.02 21.40 -4.41
CA PHE A 65 10.11 20.45 -4.66
C PHE A 65 11.46 21.10 -5.00
N GLN A 66 11.49 22.25 -5.67
CA GLN A 66 12.71 22.94 -6.13
C GLN A 66 13.61 23.34 -4.96
N ASP A 67 13.04 23.90 -3.89
CA ASP A 67 13.85 24.46 -2.80
C ASP A 67 14.37 23.42 -1.81
N ARG A 68 13.79 22.20 -1.78
CA ARG A 68 14.04 21.27 -0.67
C ARG A 68 14.35 19.81 -1.06
N MET A 69 14.06 19.38 -2.29
CA MET A 69 13.98 17.93 -2.57
C MET A 69 14.73 17.44 -3.81
N GLY A 70 15.42 18.31 -4.56
CA GLY A 70 16.20 17.91 -5.75
C GLY A 70 15.35 17.33 -6.90
N PRO A 71 15.97 16.98 -8.04
CA PRO A 71 15.23 16.46 -9.19
C PRO A 71 14.61 15.09 -8.92
N ALA A 72 13.38 14.87 -9.41
CA ALA A 72 12.77 13.54 -9.45
C ALA A 72 13.34 12.75 -10.63
N SER A 73 13.30 11.41 -10.53
CA SER A 73 13.62 10.51 -11.64
C SER A 73 12.48 9.51 -11.79
N ASP A 74 12.03 9.30 -13.02
CA ASP A 74 11.02 8.27 -13.34
C ASP A 74 11.54 6.85 -13.10
N ASP A 75 12.86 6.66 -12.97
CA ASP A 75 13.43 5.37 -12.56
C ASP A 75 12.93 4.92 -11.19
N TRP A 76 12.52 5.86 -10.32
CA TRP A 76 11.92 5.51 -9.03
C TRP A 76 10.56 4.83 -9.16
N LEU A 77 9.83 5.04 -10.26
CA LEU A 77 8.58 4.33 -10.52
C LEU A 77 8.79 2.83 -10.78
N LYS A 78 10.01 2.43 -11.16
CA LYS A 78 10.38 1.00 -11.27
C LYS A 78 10.57 0.34 -9.90
N ASN A 79 10.67 1.12 -8.81
CA ASN A 79 10.72 0.57 -7.47
C ASN A 79 9.29 0.20 -7.02
N PRO A 80 9.05 -1.08 -6.65
CA PRO A 80 7.70 -1.55 -6.35
C PRO A 80 7.07 -0.82 -5.15
N ILE A 81 7.89 -0.47 -4.15
CA ILE A 81 7.44 0.24 -2.95
C ILE A 81 6.97 1.64 -3.33
N VAL A 82 7.76 2.36 -4.14
CA VAL A 82 7.41 3.70 -4.62
C VAL A 82 6.13 3.66 -5.44
N ALA A 83 6.03 2.73 -6.39
CA ALA A 83 4.84 2.59 -7.22
C ALA A 83 3.58 2.35 -6.37
N CYS A 84 3.62 1.44 -5.39
CA CYS A 84 2.49 1.22 -4.47
C CYS A 84 2.17 2.45 -3.60
N LEU A 85 3.19 3.21 -3.18
CA LEU A 85 2.97 4.45 -2.43
C LEU A 85 2.26 5.52 -3.25
N LEU A 86 2.53 5.59 -4.55
CA LEU A 86 1.96 6.56 -5.50
C LEU A 86 0.70 6.06 -6.22
N ASP A 87 0.21 4.86 -5.90
CA ASP A 87 -0.99 4.29 -6.53
C ASP A 87 -2.30 4.79 -5.90
N GLY A 88 -2.22 5.27 -4.65
CA GLY A 88 -3.34 5.90 -3.95
C GLY A 88 -3.44 5.51 -2.48
N PRO A 89 -4.36 6.14 -1.73
CA PRO A 89 -4.48 5.94 -0.28
C PRO A 89 -4.88 4.50 0.10
N ALA A 90 -5.71 3.83 -0.72
CA ALA A 90 -6.11 2.45 -0.49
C ALA A 90 -4.93 1.48 -0.63
N THR A 91 -4.20 1.56 -1.76
CA THR A 91 -3.00 0.73 -2.00
C THR A 91 -1.92 0.98 -0.93
N ARG A 92 -1.74 2.22 -0.49
CA ARG A 92 -0.86 2.55 0.65
C ARG A 92 -1.26 1.89 1.94
N ARG A 93 -2.53 2.00 2.31
CA ARG A 93 -3.05 1.38 3.55
C ARG A 93 -2.89 -0.13 3.49
N ARG A 94 -3.16 -0.74 2.33
CA ARG A 94 -2.93 -2.17 2.07
C ARG A 94 -1.46 -2.56 2.20
N LEU A 95 -0.55 -1.77 1.65
CA LEU A 95 0.89 -1.99 1.77
C LEU A 95 1.34 -1.94 3.23
N ALA A 96 0.91 -0.91 3.97
CA ALA A 96 1.19 -0.80 5.40
C ALA A 96 0.60 -1.99 6.18
N GLY A 97 -0.68 -2.32 5.97
CA GLY A 97 -1.33 -3.46 6.60
C GLY A 97 -0.63 -4.77 6.32
N LEU A 98 -0.15 -4.99 5.08
CA LEU A 98 0.60 -6.18 4.70
C LEU A 98 1.98 -6.25 5.37
N CYS A 99 2.72 -5.13 5.39
CA CYS A 99 3.99 -5.03 6.12
C CYS A 99 3.79 -5.33 7.60
N GLY A 100 2.76 -4.74 8.22
CA GLY A 100 2.39 -4.98 9.61
C GLY A 100 2.07 -6.45 9.87
N ALA A 101 1.23 -7.05 9.04
CA ALA A 101 0.84 -8.45 9.16
C ALA A 101 2.03 -9.40 9.03
N MET A 102 3.03 -9.07 8.19
CA MET A 102 4.29 -9.82 8.10
C MET A 102 5.11 -9.74 9.40
N MET A 103 5.18 -8.56 10.02
CA MET A 103 5.88 -8.37 11.29
C MET A 103 5.19 -9.09 12.46
N HIS A 104 3.86 -9.16 12.42
CA HIS A 104 3.01 -9.76 13.46
C HIS A 104 2.53 -11.18 13.13
N ALA A 105 3.08 -11.83 12.10
CA ALA A 105 2.54 -13.09 11.58
C ALA A 105 2.47 -14.20 12.64
N ARG A 106 3.45 -14.27 13.55
CA ARG A 106 3.41 -15.24 14.67
C ARG A 106 2.21 -14.99 15.58
N THR A 107 1.97 -13.73 15.95
CA THR A 107 0.85 -13.33 16.81
C THR A 107 -0.49 -13.62 16.12
N ILE A 108 -0.58 -13.31 14.82
CA ILE A 108 -1.80 -13.59 14.02
C ILE A 108 -2.05 -15.11 13.91
N ARG A 109 -1.02 -15.95 13.76
CA ARG A 109 -1.17 -17.41 13.74
C ARG A 109 -1.73 -17.98 15.04
N MET A 110 -1.53 -17.29 16.17
CA MET A 110 -2.08 -17.69 17.47
C MET A 110 -3.55 -17.29 17.65
N VAL A 111 -4.12 -16.51 16.73
CA VAL A 111 -5.55 -16.18 16.73
C VAL A 111 -6.34 -17.40 16.25
N VAL A 112 -7.06 -18.03 17.18
CA VAL A 112 -7.84 -19.26 16.91
C VAL A 112 -9.26 -18.95 16.40
N ASP A 113 -9.76 -17.74 16.64
CA ASP A 113 -11.13 -17.36 16.27
C ASP A 113 -11.23 -16.86 14.81
N ALA A 114 -11.99 -17.59 13.99
CA ALA A 114 -12.27 -17.23 12.60
C ALA A 114 -13.07 -15.91 12.46
N ARG A 115 -13.87 -15.53 13.46
CA ARG A 115 -14.57 -14.23 13.46
C ARG A 115 -13.58 -13.09 13.67
N ALA A 116 -12.69 -13.20 14.65
CA ALA A 116 -11.62 -12.22 14.88
C ALA A 116 -10.71 -12.09 13.65
N LEU A 117 -10.38 -13.20 12.98
CA LEU A 117 -9.58 -13.18 11.76
C LEU A 117 -10.27 -12.44 10.61
N ARG A 118 -11.57 -12.70 10.39
CA ARG A 118 -12.36 -11.99 9.35
C ARG A 118 -12.50 -10.51 9.64
N ASP A 119 -12.70 -10.14 10.90
CA ASP A 119 -12.76 -8.74 11.32
C ASP A 119 -11.41 -8.03 11.07
N MET A 120 -10.30 -8.68 11.41
CA MET A 120 -8.96 -8.16 11.13
C MET A 120 -8.71 -7.97 9.63
N ILE A 121 -9.08 -8.94 8.79
CA ILE A 121 -8.98 -8.85 7.32
C ILE A 121 -9.75 -7.63 6.81
N ALA A 122 -11.00 -7.46 7.26
CA ALA A 122 -11.84 -6.34 6.84
C ALA A 122 -11.27 -4.98 7.29
N ARG A 123 -10.82 -4.87 8.54
CA ARG A 123 -10.35 -3.59 9.12
C ARG A 123 -8.95 -3.18 8.63
N LEU A 124 -8.11 -4.14 8.24
CA LEU A 124 -6.84 -3.89 7.56
C LEU A 124 -6.99 -3.71 6.03
N ASP A 125 -8.20 -3.88 5.48
CA ASP A 125 -8.48 -3.89 4.03
C ASP A 125 -7.60 -4.89 3.27
N LEU A 126 -7.33 -6.06 3.85
CA LEU A 126 -6.53 -7.11 3.23
C LEU A 126 -7.45 -8.14 2.55
N SER A 127 -6.95 -8.79 1.50
CA SER A 127 -7.60 -10.00 0.99
C SER A 127 -7.11 -11.24 1.76
N HIS A 128 -7.84 -12.35 1.66
CA HIS A 128 -7.39 -13.63 2.23
C HIS A 128 -6.05 -14.08 1.64
N ALA A 129 -5.81 -13.81 0.35
CA ALA A 129 -4.54 -14.13 -0.30
C ALA A 129 -3.38 -13.30 0.28
N MET A 130 -3.61 -12.00 0.50
CA MET A 130 -2.66 -11.09 1.14
C MET A 130 -2.31 -11.56 2.55
N LEU A 131 -3.32 -11.92 3.35
CA LEU A 131 -3.06 -12.40 4.70
C LEU A 131 -2.27 -13.72 4.68
N ARG A 132 -2.64 -14.68 3.83
CA ARG A 132 -1.88 -15.93 3.66
C ARG A 132 -0.44 -15.68 3.25
N PHE A 133 -0.21 -14.74 2.34
CA PHE A 133 1.13 -14.32 1.95
C PHE A 133 1.90 -13.75 3.14
N ALA A 134 1.31 -12.81 3.89
CA ALA A 134 1.93 -12.25 5.09
C ALA A 134 2.27 -13.31 6.13
N LEU A 135 1.36 -14.27 6.34
CA LEU A 135 1.60 -15.38 7.25
C LEU A 135 2.68 -16.33 6.73
N LYS A 136 2.84 -16.51 5.42
CA LYS A 136 3.91 -17.35 4.86
C LYS A 136 5.27 -16.67 4.98
N GLU A 137 5.35 -15.39 4.65
CA GLU A 137 6.59 -14.60 4.64
C GLU A 137 7.00 -14.08 6.01
N GLY A 138 6.05 -13.99 6.96
CA GLY A 138 6.23 -13.38 8.28
C GLY A 138 7.07 -14.18 9.29
N ASN A 139 7.96 -15.06 8.82
CA ASN A 139 9.08 -15.57 9.63
C ASN A 139 10.23 -14.55 9.70
N ALA A 140 9.97 -13.29 9.34
CA ALA A 140 10.95 -12.23 9.27
C ALA A 140 11.36 -11.66 10.64
N THR A 141 10.88 -12.17 11.77
CA THR A 141 11.48 -11.87 13.09
C THR A 141 11.45 -13.13 13.96
N PRO A 142 12.58 -13.59 14.53
CA PRO A 142 12.63 -14.82 15.33
C PRO A 142 11.67 -14.83 16.54
N ALA A 143 11.39 -13.65 17.11
CA ALA A 143 10.49 -13.51 18.25
C ALA A 143 9.02 -13.25 17.83
N GLY A 144 8.79 -12.62 16.67
CA GLY A 144 7.52 -11.92 16.40
C GLY A 144 7.42 -10.65 17.27
N ILE A 145 6.84 -9.58 16.74
CA ILE A 145 6.57 -8.40 17.56
C ILE A 145 5.30 -8.69 18.36
N ALA A 146 5.36 -8.49 19.68
CA ALA A 146 4.18 -8.59 20.53
C ALA A 146 3.27 -7.38 20.26
N LEU A 147 1.96 -7.59 20.33
CA LEU A 147 1.00 -6.49 20.30
C LEU A 147 1.12 -5.69 21.59
N SER A 148 0.94 -4.37 21.51
CA SER A 148 0.93 -3.49 22.68
C SER A 148 -0.30 -3.82 23.53
N GLN A 149 -0.11 -3.98 24.83
CA GLN A 149 -1.24 -4.25 25.71
C GLN A 149 -2.19 -3.05 25.76
N GLY A 150 -3.48 -3.30 25.57
CA GLY A 150 -4.53 -2.27 25.66
C GLY A 150 -4.78 -1.47 24.39
N CYS A 151 -4.00 -1.68 23.33
CA CYS A 151 -4.28 -1.12 22.00
C CYS A 151 -5.18 -2.05 21.19
N ASP A 152 -5.89 -1.48 20.23
CA ASP A 152 -6.58 -2.28 19.23
C ASP A 152 -5.54 -3.01 18.34
N PRO A 153 -5.60 -4.35 18.22
CA PRO A 153 -4.59 -5.12 17.50
C PRO A 153 -4.45 -4.73 16.03
N VAL A 154 -5.53 -4.29 15.40
CA VAL A 154 -5.51 -3.83 14.00
C VAL A 154 -4.72 -2.53 13.87
N GLU A 155 -4.94 -1.57 14.76
CA GLU A 155 -4.20 -0.31 14.79
C GLU A 155 -2.71 -0.53 15.06
N ASP A 156 -2.35 -1.43 15.97
CA ASP A 156 -0.96 -1.80 16.26
C ASP A 156 -0.25 -2.44 15.07
N ILE A 157 -0.92 -3.37 14.39
CA ILE A 157 -0.41 -4.00 13.17
C ILE A 157 -0.18 -2.93 12.10
N LEU A 158 -1.16 -2.06 11.89
CA LEU A 158 -1.07 -1.01 10.87
C LEU A 158 0.04 0.00 11.20
N ALA A 159 0.15 0.42 12.46
CA ALA A 159 1.21 1.30 12.94
C ALA A 159 2.60 0.70 12.73
N SER A 160 2.76 -0.60 13.02
CA SER A 160 4.00 -1.35 12.76
C SER A 160 4.33 -1.39 11.27
N GLY A 161 3.32 -1.54 10.42
CA GLY A 161 3.46 -1.47 8.97
C GLY A 161 3.95 -0.10 8.48
N TRP A 162 3.39 0.98 9.03
CA TRP A 162 3.84 2.34 8.73
C TRP A 162 5.27 2.60 9.21
N GLN A 163 5.65 2.06 10.37
CA GLN A 163 7.02 2.12 10.87
C GLN A 163 8.01 1.45 9.91
N VAL A 164 7.67 0.27 9.37
CA VAL A 164 8.49 -0.42 8.34
C VAL A 164 8.71 0.49 7.13
N LEU A 165 7.64 1.09 6.59
CA LEU A 165 7.73 1.96 5.42
C LEU A 165 8.53 3.24 5.71
N ALA A 166 8.42 3.79 6.91
CA ALA A 166 9.19 4.96 7.31
C ALA A 166 10.67 4.67 7.48
N THR A 167 11.02 3.53 8.08
CA THR A 167 12.43 3.11 8.19
C THR A 167 13.02 2.74 6.83
N TRP A 168 12.23 2.19 5.91
CA TRP A 168 12.66 2.05 4.52
C TRP A 168 12.91 3.42 3.86
N ARG A 169 12.03 4.41 4.06
CA ARG A 169 12.19 5.77 3.52
C ARG A 169 13.46 6.45 4.03
N GLU A 170 13.89 6.18 5.25
CA GLU A 170 15.16 6.71 5.78
C GLU A 170 16.40 6.18 5.06
N ARG A 171 16.28 5.07 4.31
CA ARG A 171 17.36 4.45 3.54
C ARG A 171 17.41 4.90 2.08
N VAL A 172 16.41 5.64 1.59
CA VAL A 172 16.41 6.15 0.22
C VAL A 172 17.07 7.55 0.15
N PRO A 173 17.50 8.02 -1.04
CA PRO A 173 18.10 9.35 -1.17
C PRO A 173 17.21 10.45 -0.61
N ARG A 174 17.81 11.44 0.06
CA ARG A 174 17.09 12.51 0.78
C ARG A 174 16.02 13.22 -0.06
N GLY A 175 16.29 13.43 -1.34
CA GLY A 175 15.33 14.04 -2.26
C GLY A 175 14.05 13.21 -2.42
N LEU A 176 14.19 11.90 -2.62
CA LEU A 176 13.07 10.98 -2.67
C LEU A 176 12.38 10.85 -1.30
N ALA A 177 13.16 10.76 -0.22
CA ALA A 177 12.61 10.66 1.13
C ALA A 177 11.73 11.86 1.48
N GLY A 178 12.14 13.08 1.11
CA GLY A 178 11.35 14.30 1.29
C GLY A 178 10.02 14.22 0.52
N ARG A 179 10.08 13.81 -0.75
CA ARG A 179 8.91 13.71 -1.63
C ARG A 179 7.90 12.70 -1.11
N LEU A 180 8.38 11.51 -0.75
CA LEU A 180 7.55 10.44 -0.21
C LEU A 180 6.96 10.81 1.15
N SER A 181 7.61 11.67 1.94
CA SER A 181 7.09 12.10 3.25
C SER A 181 5.74 12.82 3.16
N LEU A 182 5.42 13.42 2.01
CA LEU A 182 4.13 14.08 1.78
C LEU A 182 2.97 13.11 1.54
N VAL A 183 3.28 11.81 1.45
CA VAL A 183 2.33 10.75 1.09
C VAL A 183 1.91 9.93 2.32
N PHE A 184 2.65 10.05 3.42
CA PHE A 184 2.37 9.36 4.68
C PHE A 184 1.33 10.14 5.50
N PRO A 185 0.32 9.45 6.08
CA PRO A 185 -0.73 10.09 6.85
C PRO A 185 -0.19 10.82 8.10
N GLU A 186 -0.92 11.84 8.55
CA GLU A 186 -0.67 12.52 9.83
C GLU A 186 -0.86 11.59 11.04
N GLY A 187 -0.17 11.89 12.14
CA GLY A 187 -0.36 11.19 13.42
C GLY A 187 0.52 9.96 13.65
N HIS A 188 1.19 9.43 12.62
CA HIS A 188 2.29 8.48 12.84
C HIS A 188 3.57 9.24 13.19
N ALA A 189 3.55 9.92 14.34
CA ALA A 189 4.79 10.28 15.00
C ALA A 189 5.49 8.96 15.32
N PHE A 190 6.59 8.68 14.61
CA PHE A 190 7.46 7.53 14.82
C PHE A 190 8.18 7.69 16.16
N ASN A 191 7.41 7.69 17.25
CA ASN A 191 7.87 7.99 18.61
C ASN A 191 8.35 6.74 19.35
N ASN A 192 8.34 5.56 18.72
CA ASN A 192 9.07 4.45 19.27
C ASN A 192 10.51 4.51 18.77
N PRO A 193 11.52 4.54 19.66
CA PRO A 193 12.89 4.22 19.27
C PRO A 193 12.82 2.83 18.63
N GLY A 194 12.88 2.82 17.29
CA GLY A 194 12.46 1.68 16.51
C GLY A 194 13.17 0.43 17.00
N ASP A 195 12.40 -0.64 17.23
CA ASP A 195 12.99 -1.94 17.49
C ASP A 195 14.05 -2.18 16.40
N PRO A 196 15.34 -2.33 16.75
CA PRO A 196 16.42 -2.46 15.77
C PRO A 196 16.18 -3.65 14.82
N ALA A 197 15.39 -4.64 15.25
CA ALA A 197 14.96 -5.76 14.41
C ALA A 197 14.02 -5.32 13.27
N VAL A 198 13.12 -4.36 13.52
CA VAL A 198 12.27 -3.73 12.49
C VAL A 198 13.16 -2.97 11.50
N GLY A 199 14.10 -2.20 12.04
CA GLY A 199 14.94 -1.33 11.23
C GLY A 199 15.79 -2.12 10.22
N ALA A 200 16.45 -3.18 10.66
CA ALA A 200 17.31 -4.01 9.79
C ALA A 200 16.58 -4.57 8.56
N ARG A 201 15.34 -5.04 8.76
CA ARG A 201 14.58 -5.83 7.76
C ARG A 201 13.53 -5.03 6.99
N ALA A 202 13.35 -3.75 7.33
CA ALA A 202 12.35 -2.90 6.70
C ALA A 202 12.37 -2.92 5.16
N PRO A 203 13.54 -2.85 4.45
CA PRO A 203 13.55 -2.94 3.00
C PRO A 203 13.05 -4.27 2.45
N ASP A 204 13.42 -5.38 3.08
CA ASP A 204 13.05 -6.72 2.61
C ASP A 204 11.55 -7.00 2.82
N VAL A 205 11.00 -6.51 3.93
CA VAL A 205 9.56 -6.63 4.24
C VAL A 205 8.75 -5.75 3.29
N ALA A 206 9.12 -4.46 3.17
CA ALA A 206 8.43 -3.53 2.28
C ALA A 206 8.52 -3.97 0.81
N GLY A 207 9.69 -4.45 0.36
CA GLY A 207 9.90 -4.91 -1.00
C GLY A 207 9.06 -6.12 -1.36
N ARG A 208 8.99 -7.13 -0.47
CA ARG A 208 8.13 -8.30 -0.66
C ARG A 208 6.65 -7.97 -0.65
N ALA A 209 6.23 -7.11 0.29
CA ALA A 209 4.84 -6.66 0.38
C ALA A 209 4.42 -5.91 -0.89
N ALA A 210 5.26 -5.00 -1.38
CA ALA A 210 4.99 -4.24 -2.59
C ALA A 210 5.00 -5.12 -3.85
N GLY A 211 5.96 -6.04 -3.97
CA GLY A 211 5.99 -6.99 -5.09
C GLY A 211 4.77 -7.91 -5.15
N PHE A 212 4.25 -8.36 -4.00
CA PHE A 212 3.00 -9.09 -3.95
C PHE A 212 1.81 -8.24 -4.40
N LEU A 213 1.74 -6.98 -3.97
CA LEU A 213 0.65 -6.09 -4.35
C LEU A 213 0.61 -5.79 -5.85
N GLN A 214 1.77 -5.58 -6.47
CA GLN A 214 1.84 -5.35 -7.92
C GLN A 214 1.42 -6.59 -8.71
N THR A 215 1.94 -7.77 -8.35
CA THR A 215 1.55 -9.02 -9.02
C THR A 215 0.08 -9.41 -8.80
N ALA A 216 -0.48 -9.08 -7.62
CA ALA A 216 -1.89 -9.32 -7.33
C ALA A 216 -2.82 -8.36 -8.08
N ALA A 217 -2.40 -7.12 -8.34
CA ALA A 217 -3.16 -6.15 -9.13
C ALA A 217 -3.22 -6.52 -10.62
N GLU A 218 -2.21 -7.24 -11.13
CA GLU A 218 -2.15 -7.71 -12.51
C GLU A 218 -3.00 -8.98 -12.75
N SER A 219 -3.50 -9.63 -11.70
CA SER A 219 -4.33 -10.83 -11.83
C SER A 219 -5.79 -10.45 -12.09
N PRO A 220 -6.42 -10.90 -13.19
CA PRO A 220 -7.82 -10.60 -13.46
C PRO A 220 -8.71 -11.18 -12.35
N PRO A 221 -9.83 -10.51 -11.99
CA PRO A 221 -10.76 -11.05 -11.00
C PRO A 221 -11.23 -12.43 -11.46
N PRO A 222 -11.37 -13.41 -10.54
CA PRO A 222 -11.93 -14.70 -10.91
C PRO A 222 -13.31 -14.48 -11.54
N PRO A 223 -13.67 -15.22 -12.60
CA PRO A 223 -14.99 -15.08 -13.21
C PRO A 223 -16.06 -15.30 -12.14
N PRO A 224 -17.18 -14.55 -12.20
CA PRO A 224 -18.27 -14.74 -11.24
C PRO A 224 -18.67 -16.21 -11.23
N ALA A 225 -18.90 -16.77 -10.03
CA ALA A 225 -19.19 -18.18 -9.80
C ALA A 225 -20.49 -18.70 -10.47
N SER A 226 -21.15 -17.89 -11.31
CA SER A 226 -22.39 -18.18 -12.01
C SER A 226 -22.21 -18.67 -13.45
N ALA A 227 -21.00 -18.93 -13.93
CA ALA A 227 -20.75 -19.47 -15.27
C ALA A 227 -20.34 -20.95 -15.22
N ILE A 228 -21.16 -21.80 -14.61
CA ILE A 228 -21.18 -23.22 -14.96
C ILE A 228 -22.13 -23.33 -16.16
N PRO A 229 -21.66 -23.66 -17.38
CA PRO A 229 -22.57 -23.90 -18.48
C PRO A 229 -23.45 -25.11 -18.15
N ALA A 230 -24.76 -24.87 -18.09
CA ALA A 230 -25.81 -25.87 -17.91
C ALA A 230 -25.99 -26.72 -19.18
N ALA A 231 -24.94 -27.41 -19.61
CA ALA A 231 -24.95 -28.25 -20.80
C ALA A 231 -24.28 -29.61 -20.52
N ALA A 232 -24.85 -30.39 -19.60
CA ALA A 232 -24.64 -31.84 -19.51
C ALA A 232 -25.75 -32.51 -18.67
N ALA A 233 -27.02 -32.16 -18.92
CA ALA A 233 -28.15 -32.85 -18.33
C ALA A 233 -29.33 -32.87 -19.32
N SER A 234 -29.18 -33.59 -20.44
CA SER A 234 -30.33 -34.08 -21.20
C SER A 234 -29.91 -35.20 -22.15
N GLY A 235 -30.57 -36.35 -22.02
CA GLY A 235 -30.30 -37.61 -22.71
C GLY A 235 -30.71 -38.78 -21.80
N VAL A 236 -31.97 -38.84 -21.36
CA VAL A 236 -33.09 -39.55 -22.01
C VAL A 236 -32.97 -41.07 -21.86
N ALA A 237 -33.92 -41.61 -21.07
CA ALA A 237 -34.32 -43.01 -20.92
C ALA A 237 -34.73 -43.63 -22.29
N ALA A 238 -34.91 -44.93 -22.53
CA ALA A 238 -35.45 -45.99 -21.70
C ALA A 238 -35.23 -47.35 -22.41
N ASP A 239 -35.72 -48.39 -21.72
CA ASP A 239 -36.21 -49.69 -22.24
C ASP A 239 -35.25 -50.89 -22.32
N GLY A 240 -35.67 -51.96 -21.63
CA GLY A 240 -35.14 -53.30 -21.80
C GLY A 240 -35.37 -54.22 -20.60
N GLU A 241 -36.62 -54.53 -20.28
CA GLU A 241 -37.00 -55.70 -19.46
C GLU A 241 -36.31 -56.99 -19.97
N GLY A 242 -35.90 -57.85 -19.04
CA GLY A 242 -35.41 -59.18 -19.37
C GLY A 242 -35.08 -60.02 -18.14
N ALA A 243 -36.10 -60.74 -17.65
CA ALA A 243 -36.02 -61.72 -16.57
C ALA A 243 -34.97 -62.82 -16.80
N GLY A 244 -34.43 -63.39 -15.71
CA GLY A 244 -33.62 -64.60 -15.82
C GLY A 244 -33.01 -65.10 -14.51
N ALA A 245 -33.76 -65.97 -13.83
CA ALA A 245 -33.39 -66.88 -12.76
C ALA A 245 -31.93 -67.40 -12.73
N GLY A 246 -31.41 -67.67 -11.53
CA GLY A 246 -30.37 -68.69 -11.37
C GLY A 246 -29.54 -68.64 -10.09
N ALA A 247 -30.00 -69.38 -9.08
CA ALA A 247 -29.24 -70.19 -8.12
C ALA A 247 -27.86 -69.72 -7.58
N GLY A 248 -27.73 -69.58 -6.26
CA GLY A 248 -26.45 -69.80 -5.55
C GLY A 248 -26.11 -71.30 -5.46
N PRO A 249 -25.20 -71.76 -4.57
CA PRO A 249 -24.11 -71.06 -3.88
C PRO A 249 -22.75 -71.84 -3.89
N ALA A 250 -21.67 -71.17 -3.44
CA ALA A 250 -20.47 -71.69 -2.73
C ALA A 250 -19.55 -72.70 -3.46
N PRO A 251 -18.34 -73.06 -2.94
CA PRO A 251 -17.63 -72.62 -1.72
C PRO A 251 -16.55 -71.55 -1.91
#